data_AF-A0A7L4IA78-F1
#
_entry.id   AF-A0A7L4IA78-F1
#
_cell.length_a   1.000
_cell.length_b   1.000
_cell.length_c   1.000
_cell.angle_alpha   90.00
_cell.angle_beta   90.00
_cell.angle_gamma   90.00
#
_symmetry.space_group_name_H-M   'P 1'
#
loop_
_entity.id
_entity.type
_entity.pdbx_description
1 polymer ?
#
loop_
_entity_poly.entity_id
_entity_poly.type
_entity_poly.pdbx_seq_one_letter_code
_entity_poly.pdbx_strand_id
1 'polypeptide(L)'
;FCWRHLLQEFGTTYRVVALDLRGCGASEKPPGKDSYRLEGLLGDIREVIEILGTPNGQGGTTAATGATATSPKCVLVGHDWGGLLAWELATSHPDMVEKLVIMDAPHRAVMAGFSAFHPSQLLRSSYVFLFQLPWLPELLLSLADFELVKTFLTGPWTGIQNPAQRLTEQEVDAYLYSLSQPRGLTPPIHYHRNLF
;
A
#
# COMPACT_ATOMS: atom_id res chain seq x y z
N PHE A 1 6.65 8.25 -0.40
CA PHE A 1 6.61 9.68 -0.01
C PHE A 1 5.82 9.95 1.30
N CYS A 2 4.65 9.34 1.52
CA CYS A 2 3.80 9.60 2.69
C CYS A 2 4.50 9.39 4.05
N TRP A 3 5.43 8.42 4.14
CA TRP A 3 6.16 8.09 5.37
C TRP A 3 7.34 9.02 5.70
N ARG A 4 7.66 10.04 4.88
CA ARG A 4 8.91 10.83 4.97
C ARG A 4 9.22 11.38 6.37
N HIS A 5 8.21 11.86 7.09
CA HIS A 5 8.37 12.41 8.43
C HIS A 5 8.68 11.31 9.46
N LEU A 6 8.02 10.16 9.36
CA LEU A 6 8.26 9.01 10.25
C LEU A 6 9.61 8.35 9.95
N LEU A 7 10.04 8.32 8.68
CA LEU A 7 11.38 7.87 8.32
C LEU A 7 12.47 8.75 8.95
N GLN A 8 12.29 10.07 8.95
CA GLN A 8 13.23 11.01 9.58
C GLN A 8 13.29 10.81 11.10
N GLU A 9 12.14 10.73 11.75
CA GLU A 9 12.06 10.57 13.21
C GLU A 9 12.68 9.24 13.67
N PHE A 10 12.23 8.12 13.09
CA PHE A 10 12.67 6.80 13.53
C PHE A 10 14.03 6.38 12.98
N GLY A 11 14.53 7.02 11.92
CA GLY A 11 15.84 6.72 11.33
C GLY A 11 17.02 7.01 12.26
N THR A 12 16.80 7.74 13.36
CA THR A 12 17.80 7.99 14.40
C THR A 12 18.06 6.78 15.31
N THR A 13 17.09 5.87 15.41
CA THR A 13 17.09 4.76 16.38
C THR A 13 16.96 3.40 15.71
N TYR A 14 16.23 3.34 14.59
CA TYR A 14 15.94 2.12 13.85
C TYR A 14 16.50 2.21 12.44
N ARG A 15 16.81 1.05 11.86
CA ARG A 15 16.89 0.95 10.40
C ARG A 15 15.48 0.98 9.84
N VAL A 16 15.12 2.10 9.21
CA VAL A 16 13.79 2.32 8.66
C VAL A 16 13.77 2.13 7.14
N VAL A 17 12.71 1.50 6.64
CA VAL A 17 12.50 1.24 5.22
C VAL A 17 11.04 1.55 4.90
N ALA A 18 10.81 2.34 3.86
CA ALA A 18 9.49 2.52 3.28
C ALA A 18 9.51 2.01 1.84
N LEU A 19 8.51 1.20 1.50
CA LEU A 19 8.39 0.60 0.18
C LEU A 19 7.36 1.33 -0.65
N ASP A 20 7.73 1.64 -1.88
CA ASP A 20 6.73 1.86 -2.92
C ASP A 20 6.19 0.47 -3.29
N LEU A 21 4.90 0.23 -3.07
CA LEU A 21 4.29 -1.07 -3.42
C LEU A 21 4.35 -1.30 -4.93
N ARG A 22 4.31 -2.56 -5.38
CA ARG A 22 4.22 -2.93 -6.81
C ARG A 22 3.19 -2.06 -7.51
N GLY A 23 3.53 -1.45 -8.64
CA GLY A 23 2.62 -0.56 -9.37
C GLY A 23 2.60 0.90 -8.89
N CYS A 24 3.17 1.21 -7.73
CA CYS A 24 3.19 2.55 -7.14
C CYS A 24 4.58 3.18 -7.22
N GLY A 25 4.65 4.52 -7.20
CA GLY A 25 5.92 5.25 -7.06
C GLY A 25 6.99 4.82 -8.07
N ALA A 26 8.20 4.54 -7.58
CA ALA A 26 9.32 4.07 -8.39
C ALA A 26 9.31 2.56 -8.66
N SER A 27 8.44 1.79 -7.98
CA SER A 27 8.35 0.35 -8.17
C SER A 27 7.82 -0.03 -9.56
N GLU A 28 8.21 -1.24 -9.99
CA GLU A 28 7.82 -1.77 -11.28
C GLU A 28 6.30 -1.88 -11.41
N LYS A 29 5.82 -1.70 -12.65
CA LYS A 29 4.40 -1.64 -13.00
C LYS A 29 4.07 -2.79 -13.96
N PRO A 30 4.12 -4.06 -13.54
CA PRO A 30 3.81 -5.18 -14.41
C PRO A 30 2.39 -5.07 -15.01
N PRO A 31 2.15 -5.51 -16.26
CA PRO A 31 0.85 -5.41 -16.91
C PRO A 31 -0.16 -6.44 -16.41
N GLY A 32 -1.43 -6.05 -16.44
CA GLY A 32 -2.55 -6.93 -16.13
C GLY A 32 -2.87 -7.02 -14.65
N LYS A 33 -4.14 -7.27 -14.33
CA LYS A 33 -4.60 -7.35 -12.94
C LYS A 33 -4.00 -8.54 -12.20
N ASP A 34 -3.71 -9.64 -12.89
CA ASP A 34 -3.21 -10.88 -12.26
C ASP A 34 -1.84 -10.69 -11.60
N SER A 35 -1.04 -9.72 -12.06
CA SER A 35 0.21 -9.33 -11.41
C SER A 35 0.02 -8.63 -10.06
N TYR A 36 -1.21 -8.32 -9.64
CA TYR A 36 -1.54 -7.64 -8.38
C TYR A 36 -2.36 -8.53 -7.45
N ARG A 37 -2.31 -9.85 -7.66
CA ARG A 37 -2.88 -10.82 -6.73
C ARG A 37 -2.12 -10.79 -5.40
N LEU A 38 -2.85 -11.05 -4.32
CA LEU A 38 -2.36 -10.96 -2.95
C LEU A 38 -1.05 -11.75 -2.73
N GLU A 39 -0.97 -12.98 -3.25
CA GLU A 39 0.23 -13.83 -3.14
C GLU A 39 1.49 -13.13 -3.66
N GLY A 40 1.41 -12.50 -4.85
CA GLY A 40 2.55 -11.78 -5.43
C GLY A 40 2.93 -10.54 -4.63
N LEU A 41 1.94 -9.78 -4.16
CA LEU A 41 2.16 -8.58 -3.35
C LEU A 41 2.81 -8.91 -1.99
N LEU A 42 2.40 -10.02 -1.36
CA LEU A 42 3.02 -10.50 -0.12
C LEU A 42 4.43 -11.04 -0.37
N GLY A 43 4.65 -11.70 -1.52
CA GLY A 43 5.97 -12.13 -1.96
C GLY A 43 6.98 -10.98 -2.00
N ASP A 44 6.60 -9.84 -2.60
CA ASP A 44 7.45 -8.65 -2.67
C ASP A 44 7.89 -8.18 -1.26
N ILE A 45 6.94 -8.12 -0.32
CA ILE A 45 7.22 -7.64 1.05
C ILE A 45 8.11 -8.64 1.79
N ARG A 46 7.83 -9.94 1.65
CA ARG A 46 8.63 -11.02 2.26
C ARG A 46 10.08 -10.96 1.78
N GLU A 47 10.28 -10.90 0.47
CA GLU A 47 11.62 -10.86 -0.14
C GLU A 47 12.39 -9.62 0.32
N VAL A 48 11.74 -8.46 0.43
CA VAL A 48 12.37 -7.26 0.96
C VAL A 48 12.82 -7.45 2.42
N ILE A 49 11.99 -8.05 3.28
CA ILE A 49 12.35 -8.31 4.68
C ILE A 49 13.53 -9.28 4.75
N GLU A 50 13.53 -10.34 3.93
CA GLU A 50 14.61 -11.31 3.85
C GLU A 50 15.94 -10.67 3.40
N ILE A 51 15.92 -9.91 2.31
CA ILE A 51 17.11 -9.27 1.74
C ILE A 51 17.66 -8.21 2.69
N LEU A 52 16.81 -7.36 3.26
CA LEU A 52 17.27 -6.25 4.11
C LEU A 52 17.57 -6.70 5.54
N GLY A 53 16.89 -7.74 6.04
CA GLY A 53 17.05 -8.25 7.39
C GLY A 53 18.21 -9.22 7.57
N THR A 54 18.79 -9.76 6.49
CA THR A 54 19.97 -10.61 6.55
C THR A 54 21.26 -9.77 6.59
N PRO A 55 22.20 -10.04 7.52
CA PRO A 55 23.52 -9.42 7.50
C PRO A 55 24.21 -9.72 6.16
N ASN A 56 24.67 -8.68 5.47
CA ASN A 56 25.33 -8.70 4.15
C ASN A 56 24.45 -8.91 2.91
N GLY A 57 23.11 -8.87 3.01
CA GLY A 57 22.23 -8.83 1.83
C GLY A 57 22.31 -10.07 0.92
N GLN A 58 22.83 -11.19 1.43
CA GLN A 58 22.96 -12.45 0.69
C GLN A 58 21.66 -13.28 0.66
N GLY A 59 20.55 -12.75 1.17
CA GLY A 59 19.24 -13.41 1.21
C GLY A 59 18.50 -13.50 -0.14
N GLY A 60 19.21 -13.48 -1.26
CA GLY A 60 18.63 -13.61 -2.60
C GLY A 60 18.80 -15.03 -3.15
N THR A 61 17.69 -15.71 -3.45
CA THR A 61 17.64 -16.97 -4.20
C THR A 61 18.39 -18.17 -3.58
N THR A 62 17.93 -18.67 -2.44
CA THR A 62 18.19 -20.09 -2.11
C THR A 62 16.87 -20.81 -1.94
N ALA A 63 16.36 -21.29 -3.07
CA ALA A 63 15.47 -22.43 -3.06
C ALA A 63 16.21 -23.60 -2.36
N ALA A 64 15.56 -24.19 -1.37
CA ALA A 64 15.84 -25.51 -0.85
C ALA A 64 17.26 -25.75 -0.26
N THR A 65 17.55 -25.21 0.92
CA THR A 65 18.43 -25.90 1.87
C THR A 65 17.80 -25.88 3.26
N GLY A 66 17.55 -27.08 3.80
CA GLY A 66 16.84 -27.31 5.07
C GLY A 66 17.65 -26.94 6.31
N ALA A 67 18.13 -25.70 6.40
CA ALA A 67 18.77 -25.17 7.58
C ALA A 67 17.79 -24.27 8.34
N THR A 68 17.74 -24.47 9.66
CA THR A 68 17.01 -23.72 10.68
C THR A 68 17.49 -22.27 10.82
N ALA A 69 17.46 -21.49 9.72
CA ALA A 69 17.71 -20.07 9.74
C ALA A 69 16.39 -19.37 10.11
N THR A 70 16.34 -18.75 11.28
CA THR A 70 15.20 -17.92 11.69
C THR A 70 15.04 -16.78 10.69
N SER A 71 13.88 -16.69 10.02
CA SER A 71 13.55 -15.59 9.11
C SER A 71 13.80 -14.25 9.82
N PRO A 72 14.37 -13.24 9.13
CA PRO A 72 14.53 -11.93 9.74
C PRO A 72 13.15 -11.36 10.10
N LYS A 73 13.11 -10.65 11.23
CA LYS A 73 11.88 -10.04 11.75
C LYS A 73 11.96 -8.53 11.71
N CYS A 74 10.80 -7.87 11.60
CA CYS A 74 10.72 -6.42 11.69
C CYS A 74 9.46 -5.95 12.43
N VAL A 75 9.47 -4.67 12.84
CA VAL A 75 8.25 -3.94 13.17
C VAL A 75 7.60 -3.55 11.85
N LEU A 76 6.42 -4.12 11.57
CA LEU A 76 5.70 -3.89 10.33
C LEU A 76 4.62 -2.82 10.54
N VAL A 77 4.70 -1.75 9.76
CA VAL A 77 3.75 -0.64 9.79
C VAL A 77 3.03 -0.57 8.45
N GLY A 78 1.69 -0.58 8.47
CA GLY A 78 0.87 -0.58 7.26
C GLY A 78 -0.26 0.44 7.31
N HIS A 79 -0.51 1.09 6.18
CA HIS A 79 -1.62 2.04 5.97
C HIS A 79 -2.40 1.70 4.71
N ASP A 80 -3.73 1.83 4.72
CA ASP A 80 -4.60 1.53 3.58
C ASP A 80 -4.31 0.12 3.00
N TRP A 81 -4.01 -0.04 1.70
CA TRP A 81 -3.59 -1.31 1.11
C TRP A 81 -2.33 -1.89 1.75
N GLY A 82 -1.39 -1.05 2.17
CA GLY A 82 -0.23 -1.49 2.94
C GLY A 82 -0.61 -2.08 4.30
N GLY A 83 -1.68 -1.59 4.91
CA GLY A 83 -2.25 -2.15 6.15
C GLY A 83 -2.93 -3.50 5.91
N LEU A 84 -3.66 -3.62 4.80
CA LEU A 84 -4.23 -4.90 4.37
C LEU A 84 -3.15 -5.98 4.19
N LEU A 85 -2.09 -5.63 3.46
CA LEU A 85 -0.95 -6.52 3.23
C LEU A 85 -0.22 -6.84 4.53
N ALA A 86 -0.11 -5.88 5.46
CA ALA A 86 0.52 -6.10 6.76
C ALA A 86 -0.26 -7.10 7.64
N TRP A 87 -1.61 -7.03 7.63
CA TRP A 87 -2.45 -8.03 8.28
C TRP A 87 -2.24 -9.44 7.72
N GLU A 88 -2.22 -9.54 6.39
CA GLU A 88 -2.07 -10.82 5.70
C GLU A 88 -0.68 -11.42 5.90
N LEU A 89 0.37 -10.60 5.88
CA LEU A 89 1.73 -11.05 6.18
C LEU A 89 1.86 -11.53 7.62
N ALA A 90 1.34 -10.78 8.59
CA ALA A 90 1.38 -11.17 10.01
C ALA A 90 0.59 -12.46 10.28
N THR A 91 -0.46 -12.72 9.51
CA THR A 91 -1.28 -13.94 9.64
C THR A 91 -0.59 -15.15 9.00
N SER A 92 0.04 -14.97 7.83
CA SER A 92 0.65 -16.06 7.05
C SER A 92 2.10 -16.36 7.42
N HIS A 93 2.85 -15.35 7.87
CA HIS A 93 4.27 -15.42 8.23
C HIS A 93 4.51 -14.70 9.59
N PRO A 94 3.85 -15.16 10.68
CA PRO A 94 3.98 -14.53 12.00
C PRO A 94 5.42 -14.56 12.53
N ASP A 95 6.26 -15.45 12.01
CA ASP A 95 7.68 -15.53 12.34
C ASP A 95 8.47 -14.31 11.83
N MET A 96 7.99 -13.57 10.83
CA MET A 96 8.68 -12.40 10.25
C MET A 96 8.25 -11.05 10.85
N VAL A 97 7.23 -11.03 11.71
CA VAL A 97 6.66 -9.81 12.28
C VAL A 97 6.87 -9.79 13.78
N GLU A 98 7.70 -8.85 14.27
CA GLU A 98 7.93 -8.67 15.71
C GLU A 98 6.79 -7.87 16.34
N LYS A 99 6.38 -6.79 15.69
CA LYS A 99 5.26 -5.92 16.10
C LYS A 99 4.51 -5.45 14.86
N LEU A 100 3.20 -5.27 14.99
CA LEU A 100 2.33 -4.83 13.92
C LEU A 100 1.66 -3.51 14.29
N VAL A 101 1.76 -2.51 13.42
CA VAL A 101 1.06 -1.22 13.53
C VAL A 101 0.21 -1.01 12.30
N ILE A 102 -1.08 -0.82 12.50
CA ILE A 102 -2.06 -0.66 11.42
C ILE A 102 -2.71 0.72 11.51
N MET A 103 -2.74 1.42 10.37
CA MET A 103 -3.32 2.74 10.24
C MET A 103 -4.41 2.69 9.16
N ASP A 104 -5.65 2.96 9.53
CA ASP A 104 -6.78 3.09 8.58
C ASP A 104 -6.98 1.89 7.64
N ALA A 105 -6.80 0.67 8.15
CA ALA A 105 -6.99 -0.57 7.40
C ALA A 105 -7.57 -1.68 8.30
N PRO A 106 -8.90 -1.85 8.37
CA PRO A 106 -9.49 -2.88 9.22
C PRO A 106 -9.15 -4.28 8.69
N HIS A 107 -9.05 -5.24 9.61
CA HIS A 107 -8.82 -6.64 9.25
C HIS A 107 -9.92 -7.16 8.30
N ARG A 108 -9.57 -7.89 7.24
CA ARG A 108 -10.52 -8.31 6.17
C ARG A 108 -11.72 -9.07 6.69
N ALA A 109 -11.50 -10.04 7.58
CA ALA A 109 -12.58 -10.83 8.16
C ALA A 109 -13.59 -9.95 8.93
N VAL A 110 -13.09 -8.92 9.64
CA VAL A 110 -13.93 -7.96 10.37
C VAL A 110 -14.68 -7.06 9.39
N MET A 111 -14.01 -6.54 8.36
CA MET A 111 -14.62 -5.71 7.33
C MET A 111 -15.72 -6.46 6.56
N ALA A 112 -15.47 -7.71 6.18
CA ALA A 112 -16.42 -8.56 5.48
C ALA A 112 -17.64 -8.87 6.36
N GLY A 113 -17.41 -9.29 7.61
CA GLY A 113 -18.48 -9.55 8.56
C GLY A 113 -19.32 -8.32 8.86
N PHE A 114 -18.69 -7.16 9.05
CA PHE A 114 -19.40 -5.90 9.32
C PHE A 114 -20.23 -5.43 8.12
N SER A 115 -19.67 -5.49 6.91
CA SER A 115 -20.33 -5.03 5.68
C SER A 115 -21.56 -5.88 5.32
N ALA A 116 -21.60 -7.14 5.72
CA ALA A 116 -22.76 -8.02 5.51
C ALA A 116 -24.03 -7.52 6.22
N PHE A 117 -23.88 -6.77 7.32
CA PHE A 117 -25.00 -6.29 8.14
C PHE A 117 -25.16 -4.76 8.13
N HIS A 118 -24.25 -4.03 7.49
CA HIS A 118 -24.27 -2.56 7.47
C HIS A 118 -24.18 -2.02 6.04
N PRO A 119 -25.32 -1.79 5.36
CA PRO A 119 -25.35 -1.26 4.00
C PRO A 119 -24.66 0.11 3.87
N SER A 120 -24.62 0.90 4.95
CA SER A 120 -23.88 2.17 4.99
C SER A 120 -22.38 1.97 4.74
N GLN A 121 -21.80 0.85 5.16
CA GLN A 121 -20.40 0.52 4.88
C GLN A 121 -20.20 0.17 3.41
N LEU A 122 -21.10 -0.62 2.81
CA LEU A 122 -21.05 -0.93 1.37
C LEU A 122 -21.11 0.35 0.52
N LEU A 123 -21.94 1.32 0.93
CA LEU A 123 -22.03 2.61 0.25
C LEU A 123 -20.73 3.41 0.36
N ARG A 124 -20.09 3.43 1.54
CA ARG A 124 -18.76 4.05 1.73
C ARG A 124 -17.67 3.36 0.92
N SER A 125 -17.78 2.06 0.71
CA SER A 125 -16.87 1.27 -0.13
C SER A 125 -17.28 1.20 -1.60
N SER A 126 -18.23 2.03 -2.05
CA SER A 126 -18.76 1.98 -3.42
C SER A 126 -17.71 2.23 -4.52
N TYR A 127 -16.65 2.97 -4.20
CA TYR A 127 -15.51 3.20 -5.08
C TYR A 127 -14.82 1.90 -5.53
N VAL A 128 -14.87 0.84 -4.72
CA VAL A 128 -14.28 -0.47 -5.07
C VAL A 128 -15.01 -1.07 -6.28
N PHE A 129 -16.32 -0.87 -6.40
CA PHE A 129 -17.09 -1.31 -7.57
C PHE A 129 -16.84 -0.43 -8.79
N LEU A 130 -16.71 0.89 -8.60
CA LEU A 130 -16.28 1.81 -9.68
C LEU A 130 -14.96 1.33 -10.28
N PHE A 131 -14.00 0.93 -9.45
CA PHE A 131 -12.67 0.47 -9.87
C PHE A 131 -12.66 -0.85 -10.66
N GLN A 132 -13.77 -1.60 -10.67
CA GLN A 132 -13.93 -2.77 -11.53
C GLN A 132 -14.19 -2.40 -12.99
N LEU A 133 -14.69 -1.20 -13.26
CA LEU A 133 -15.01 -0.78 -14.61
C LEU A 133 -13.72 -0.60 -15.42
N PRO A 134 -13.66 -1.11 -16.67
CA PRO A 134 -12.51 -0.91 -17.53
C PRO A 134 -12.41 0.59 -17.85
N TRP A 135 -11.18 1.13 -17.86
CA TRP A 135 -10.77 2.49 -18.27
C TRP A 135 -11.44 3.70 -17.58
N LEU A 136 -12.65 3.56 -17.05
CA LEU A 136 -13.45 4.65 -16.50
C LEU A 136 -12.82 5.26 -15.23
N PRO A 137 -12.36 4.47 -14.24
CA PRO A 137 -11.65 4.99 -13.09
C PRO A 137 -10.42 5.81 -13.47
N GLU A 138 -9.61 5.29 -14.39
CA GLU A 138 -8.41 5.97 -14.89
C GLU A 138 -8.76 7.30 -15.56
N LEU A 139 -9.79 7.30 -16.42
CA LEU A 139 -10.27 8.51 -17.06
C LEU A 139 -10.69 9.53 -16.01
N LEU A 140 -11.60 9.19 -15.09
CA LEU A 140 -12.11 10.10 -14.06
C LEU A 140 -10.99 10.67 -13.18
N LEU A 141 -10.00 9.87 -12.82
CA LEU A 141 -8.87 10.30 -11.99
C LEU A 141 -7.90 11.21 -12.75
N SER A 142 -7.79 11.09 -14.07
CA SER A 142 -6.93 11.93 -14.92
C SER A 142 -7.57 13.23 -15.41
N LEU A 143 -8.89 13.35 -15.37
CA LEU A 143 -9.61 14.50 -15.89
C LEU A 143 -9.22 15.80 -15.17
N ALA A 144 -9.28 16.91 -15.91
CA ALA A 144 -9.04 18.26 -15.40
C ALA A 144 -7.72 18.39 -14.61
N ASP A 145 -6.63 17.78 -15.12
CA ASP A 145 -5.34 17.76 -14.43
C ASP A 145 -5.43 17.19 -13.00
N PHE A 146 -6.02 16.00 -12.89
CA PHE A 146 -6.19 15.26 -11.64
C PHE A 146 -7.01 16.01 -10.57
N GLU A 147 -7.97 16.85 -10.97
CA GLU A 147 -8.75 17.69 -10.03
C GLU A 147 -9.47 16.88 -8.95
N LEU A 148 -9.97 15.69 -9.32
CA LEU A 148 -10.59 14.78 -8.35
C LEU A 148 -9.58 14.33 -7.29
N VAL A 149 -8.36 13.99 -7.70
CA VAL A 149 -7.28 13.58 -6.77
C VAL A 149 -6.86 14.75 -5.89
N LYS A 150 -6.67 15.94 -6.46
CA LYS A 150 -6.36 17.17 -5.72
C LYS A 150 -7.42 17.45 -4.67
N THR A 151 -8.70 17.38 -5.06
CA THR A 151 -9.84 17.55 -4.15
C THR A 151 -9.83 16.51 -3.03
N PHE A 152 -9.50 15.24 -3.31
CA PHE A 152 -9.38 14.24 -2.25
C PHE A 152 -8.26 14.57 -1.27
N LEU A 153 -7.10 15.03 -1.76
CA LEU A 153 -5.92 15.34 -0.93
C LEU A 153 -6.07 16.63 -0.11
N THR A 154 -6.74 17.66 -0.63
CA THR A 154 -6.79 19.01 -0.03
C THR A 154 -8.18 19.47 0.38
N GLY A 155 -9.21 18.70 0.01
CA GLY A 155 -10.60 19.06 0.24
C GLY A 155 -10.96 19.14 1.73
N PRO A 156 -11.93 19.98 2.10
CA PRO A 156 -12.29 20.23 3.48
C PRO A 156 -12.87 19.02 4.21
N TRP A 157 -13.32 17.97 3.51
CA TRP A 157 -13.92 16.77 4.11
C TRP A 157 -13.04 15.52 4.00
N THR A 158 -12.14 15.49 3.02
CA THR A 158 -11.36 14.31 2.64
C THR A 158 -9.86 14.50 2.86
N GLY A 159 -9.38 15.74 2.78
CA GLY A 159 -7.98 16.08 3.01
C GLY A 159 -7.62 16.20 4.49
N ILE A 160 -6.39 16.61 4.76
CA ILE A 160 -5.89 16.79 6.12
C ILE A 160 -6.65 17.93 6.80
N GLN A 161 -7.40 17.56 7.85
CA GLN A 161 -8.30 18.46 8.57
C GLN A 161 -7.55 19.48 9.44
N ASN A 162 -6.38 19.11 9.97
CA ASN A 162 -5.54 20.01 10.74
C ASN A 162 -4.91 21.06 9.80
N PRO A 163 -5.27 22.36 9.91
CA PRO A 163 -4.76 23.39 9.00
C PRO A 163 -3.24 23.52 9.02
N ALA A 164 -2.60 23.29 10.18
CA ALA A 164 -1.15 23.38 10.35
C ALA A 164 -0.38 22.22 9.70
N GLN A 165 -1.09 21.22 9.18
CA GLN A 165 -0.52 20.01 8.58
C GLN A 165 -1.06 19.77 7.16
N ARG A 166 -1.76 20.75 6.58
CA ARG A 166 -2.25 20.66 5.21
C ARG A 166 -1.06 20.52 4.24
N LEU A 167 -1.29 19.74 3.19
CA LEU A 167 -0.30 19.58 2.14
C LEU A 167 -0.06 20.91 1.44
N THR A 168 1.21 21.22 1.23
CA THR A 168 1.64 22.30 0.35
C THR A 168 1.41 21.92 -1.11
N GLU A 169 1.38 22.91 -2.02
CA GLU A 169 1.26 22.65 -3.46
C GLU A 169 2.36 21.70 -3.96
N GLN A 170 3.61 21.90 -3.51
CA GLN A 170 4.74 21.04 -3.88
C GLN A 170 4.55 19.59 -3.41
N GLU A 171 3.94 19.38 -2.25
CA GLU A 171 3.66 18.04 -1.75
C GLU A 171 2.51 17.37 -2.50
N VAL A 172 1.49 18.13 -2.90
CA VAL A 172 0.44 17.64 -3.81
C VAL A 172 1.05 17.25 -5.15
N ASP A 173 1.90 18.11 -5.73
CA ASP A 173 2.60 17.85 -6.98
C ASP A 173 3.48 16.59 -6.90
N ALA A 174 4.12 16.33 -5.76
CA ALA A 174 4.89 15.11 -5.55
C ALA A 174 4.01 13.84 -5.64
N TYR A 175 2.76 13.87 -5.14
CA TYR A 175 1.82 12.78 -5.32
C TYR A 175 1.37 12.67 -6.79
N LEU A 176 1.01 13.80 -7.41
CA LEU A 176 0.54 13.81 -8.80
C LEU A 176 1.62 13.40 -9.79
N TYR A 177 2.90 13.70 -9.51
CA TYR A 177 4.03 13.26 -10.32
C TYR A 177 4.03 11.74 -10.52
N SER A 178 3.82 10.97 -9.45
CA SER A 178 3.77 9.50 -9.57
C SER A 178 2.54 9.01 -10.34
N LEU A 179 1.40 9.68 -10.20
CA LEU A 179 0.15 9.30 -10.85
C LEU A 179 0.13 9.68 -12.34
N SER A 180 0.85 10.74 -12.71
CA SER A 180 0.96 11.24 -14.09
C SER A 180 1.99 10.48 -14.94
N GLN A 181 2.87 9.69 -14.32
CA GLN A 181 3.79 8.84 -15.08
C GLN A 181 3.03 7.82 -15.96
N PRO A 182 3.65 7.32 -17.04
CA PRO A 182 3.09 6.22 -17.82
C PRO A 182 2.67 5.06 -16.92
N ARG A 183 1.40 4.67 -17.03
CA ARG A 183 0.79 3.64 -16.19
C ARG A 183 0.82 3.99 -14.70
N GLY A 184 0.74 5.26 -14.31
CA GLY A 184 0.69 5.68 -12.90
C GLY A 184 -0.65 5.40 -12.21
N LEU A 185 -1.76 5.38 -12.98
CA LEU A 185 -3.12 5.19 -12.45
C LEU A 185 -3.59 3.73 -12.46
N THR A 186 -3.39 3.01 -13.56
CA THR A 186 -3.95 1.65 -13.76
C THR A 186 -3.44 0.62 -12.74
N PRO A 187 -2.12 0.55 -12.42
CA PRO A 187 -1.58 -0.44 -11.50
C PRO A 187 -2.08 -0.34 -10.05
N PRO A 188 -2.12 0.83 -9.40
CA PRO A 188 -2.75 0.93 -8.07
C PRO A 188 -4.23 0.50 -8.07
N ILE A 189 -4.95 0.75 -9.16
CA ILE A 189 -6.36 0.32 -9.32
C ILE A 189 -6.47 -1.21 -9.42
N HIS A 190 -5.46 -1.90 -9.96
CA HIS A 190 -5.47 -3.36 -10.04
C HIS A 190 -5.52 -4.07 -8.67
N TYR A 191 -5.10 -3.42 -7.58
CA TYR A 191 -5.28 -3.96 -6.23
C TYR A 191 -6.76 -4.25 -5.96
N HIS A 192 -7.64 -3.32 -6.35
CA HIS A 192 -9.08 -3.42 -6.17
C HIS A 192 -9.72 -4.39 -7.16
N ARG A 193 -9.18 -4.50 -8.38
CA ARG A 193 -9.70 -5.39 -9.44
C ARG A 193 -9.48 -6.89 -9.16
N ASN A 194 -8.74 -7.22 -8.10
CA ASN A 194 -8.55 -8.59 -7.62
C ASN A 194 -9.36 -8.91 -6.35
N LEU A 195 -10.25 -8.00 -5.92
CA LEU A 195 -11.13 -8.26 -4.77
C LEU A 195 -12.35 -9.13 -5.13
N PHE A 196 -12.70 -9.22 -6.42
CA PHE A 196 -13.84 -9.98 -6.95
C PHE A 196 -13.44 -10.84 -8.15
#